data_AF-A0A2V9U800-F1
#
_entry.id   AF-A0A2V9U800-F1
#
_cell.length_a   1.000
_cell.length_b   1.000
_cell.length_c   1.000
_cell.angle_alpha   90.00
_cell.angle_beta   90.00
_cell.angle_gamma   90.00
#
_symmetry.space_group_name_H-M   'P 1'
#
loop_
_entity.id
_entity.type
_entity.pdbx_description
1 polymer ?
#
loop_
_entity_poly.entity_id
_entity_poly.type
_entity_poly.pdbx_seq_one_letter_code
_entity_poly.pdbx_strand_id
1 'polypeptide(L)'
;ERFAAEHGIALCKNEDLIIPREVERLREFQARTIEQSEDLFAPAISHDTVGAAALDRDGNIAAATSTGGTLNKAPGRLGDSSLIGCGCYADNRTAAASTTGWGEPIMKLVLAKWAADRVASGSLPEWVAKEAINYLESRVSGHGGIILLDARGRFGITHNTPRMAWGVKTRKQEEIGIEGKS
;
A
#
# COMPACT_ATOMS: atom_id res chain seq x y z
N GLU A 1 -13.81 6.95 16.00
CA GLU A 1 -13.97 8.38 16.34
C GLU A 1 -14.08 8.63 17.84
N ARG A 2 -14.97 7.96 18.61
CA ARG A 2 -15.11 8.18 20.07
C ARG A 2 -13.78 8.19 20.84
N PHE A 3 -12.96 7.15 20.65
CA PHE A 3 -11.63 7.06 21.26
C PHE A 3 -10.72 8.25 20.89
N ALA A 4 -10.77 8.72 19.64
CA ALA A 4 -9.97 9.86 19.19
C ALA A 4 -10.37 11.14 19.91
N ALA A 5 -11.68 11.38 20.05
CA ALA A 5 -12.21 12.52 20.80
C ALA A 5 -11.83 12.48 22.29
N GLU A 6 -11.91 11.29 22.92
CA GLU A 6 -11.48 11.07 24.31
C GLU A 6 -9.99 11.41 24.53
N HIS A 7 -9.17 11.32 23.48
CA HIS A 7 -7.73 11.62 23.51
C HIS A 7 -7.40 13.00 22.91
N GLY A 8 -8.39 13.88 22.76
CA GLY A 8 -8.18 15.27 22.32
C GLY A 8 -7.84 15.44 20.84
N ILE A 9 -8.07 14.43 20.00
CA ILE A 9 -7.91 14.56 18.55
C ILE A 9 -9.08 15.39 18.01
N ALA A 10 -8.75 16.50 17.34
CA ALA A 10 -9.73 17.34 16.67
C ALA A 10 -10.45 16.54 15.56
N LEU A 11 -11.77 16.51 15.63
CA LEU A 11 -12.60 15.93 14.59
C LEU A 11 -12.80 16.95 13.46
N CYS A 12 -12.78 16.49 12.22
CA CYS A 12 -13.18 17.26 11.06
C CYS A 12 -14.55 16.80 10.58
N LYS A 13 -15.22 17.63 9.78
CA LYS A 13 -16.46 17.20 9.13
C LYS A 13 -16.10 16.35 7.92
N ASN A 14 -16.93 15.37 7.59
CA ASN A 14 -16.67 14.50 6.43
C ASN A 14 -16.60 15.31 5.13
N GLU A 15 -17.37 16.40 5.03
CA GLU A 15 -17.38 17.28 3.87
C GLU A 15 -16.04 17.99 3.65
N ASP A 16 -15.24 18.18 4.71
CA ASP A 16 -13.91 18.80 4.63
C ASP A 16 -12.90 17.88 3.89
N LEU A 17 -13.19 16.58 3.82
CA LEU A 17 -12.36 15.57 3.14
C LEU A 17 -12.81 15.30 1.69
N ILE A 18 -13.93 15.87 1.26
CA ILE A 18 -14.48 15.65 -0.08
C ILE A 18 -13.89 16.64 -1.07
N ILE A 19 -13.24 16.12 -2.11
CA ILE A 19 -12.64 16.93 -3.17
C ILE A 19 -13.53 16.87 -4.43
N PRO A 20 -13.82 18.01 -5.10
CA PRO A 20 -14.68 18.02 -6.30
C PRO A 20 -14.27 17.04 -7.39
N ARG A 21 -12.95 16.83 -7.57
CA ARG A 21 -12.39 15.85 -8.50
C ARG A 21 -12.88 14.42 -8.23
N GLU A 22 -12.89 13.99 -6.96
CA GLU A 22 -13.31 12.62 -6.61
C GLU A 22 -14.83 12.45 -6.70
N VAL A 23 -15.59 13.51 -6.47
CA VAL A 23 -17.04 13.52 -6.72
C VAL A 23 -17.33 13.30 -8.20
N GLU A 24 -16.62 13.99 -9.08
CA GLU A 24 -16.81 13.84 -10.53
C GLU A 24 -16.38 12.44 -11.01
N ARG A 25 -15.24 11.93 -10.52
CA ARG A 25 -14.81 10.55 -10.78
C ARG A 25 -15.86 9.52 -10.39
N LEU A 26 -16.52 9.71 -9.23
CA LEU A 26 -17.59 8.83 -8.78
C LEU A 26 -18.82 8.92 -9.70
N ARG A 27 -19.21 10.12 -10.12
CA ARG A 27 -20.33 10.33 -11.06
C ARG A 27 -20.06 9.67 -12.40
N GLU A 28 -18.88 9.91 -12.98
CA GLU A 28 -18.44 9.29 -14.23
C GLU A 28 -18.46 7.77 -14.12
N PHE A 29 -17.97 7.22 -13.00
CA PHE A 29 -18.00 5.78 -12.76
C PHE A 29 -19.43 5.22 -12.70
N GLN A 30 -20.33 5.88 -11.98
CA GLN A 30 -21.73 5.45 -11.82
C GLN A 30 -22.58 5.64 -13.08
N ALA A 31 -22.18 6.55 -13.97
CA ALA A 31 -22.84 6.77 -15.25
C ALA A 31 -22.48 5.72 -16.32
N ARG A 32 -21.42 4.93 -16.12
CA ARG A 32 -21.03 3.86 -17.05
C ARG A 32 -22.05 2.72 -16.99
N THR A 33 -22.48 2.25 -18.17
CA THR A 33 -23.36 1.07 -18.30
C THR A 33 -22.62 -0.20 -17.90
N ILE A 34 -23.33 -1.20 -17.38
CA ILE A 34 -22.77 -2.49 -16.94
C ILE A 34 -21.96 -3.19 -18.06
N GLU A 35 -22.31 -2.99 -19.33
CA GLU A 35 -21.56 -3.54 -20.48
C GLU A 35 -20.18 -2.89 -20.71
N GLN A 36 -19.90 -1.73 -20.10
CA GLN A 36 -18.62 -1.02 -20.18
C GLN A 36 -17.80 -1.13 -18.88
N SER A 37 -18.18 -2.00 -17.95
CA SER A 37 -17.43 -2.18 -16.71
C SER A 37 -16.09 -2.88 -17.02
N GLU A 38 -15.05 -2.10 -17.29
CA GLU A 38 -13.68 -2.54 -17.01
C GLU A 38 -13.63 -3.06 -15.57
N ASP A 39 -12.82 -4.10 -15.35
CA ASP A 39 -12.61 -4.65 -14.02
C ASP A 39 -12.30 -3.49 -13.06
N LEU A 40 -13.14 -3.31 -12.03
CA LEU A 40 -13.02 -2.28 -11.00
C LEU A 40 -11.66 -2.32 -10.27
N PHE A 41 -10.95 -3.42 -10.45
CA PHE A 41 -9.66 -3.74 -9.89
C PHE A 41 -8.57 -3.90 -10.95
N ALA A 42 -8.84 -3.44 -12.18
CA ALA A 42 -7.87 -3.36 -13.25
C ALA A 42 -6.66 -2.51 -12.82
N PRO A 43 -5.44 -2.82 -13.30
CA PRO A 43 -4.23 -2.07 -12.95
C PRO A 43 -4.32 -0.56 -13.18
N ALA A 44 -5.17 -0.12 -14.12
CA ALA A 44 -5.34 1.27 -14.51
C ALA A 44 -6.25 2.09 -13.57
N ILE A 45 -7.05 1.44 -12.72
CA ILE A 45 -7.94 2.12 -11.79
C ILE A 45 -7.14 2.51 -10.54
N SER A 46 -7.02 3.83 -10.33
CA SER A 46 -6.22 4.43 -9.25
C SER A 46 -6.70 3.97 -7.87
N HIS A 47 -5.75 3.57 -7.03
CA HIS A 47 -5.96 3.31 -5.61
C HIS A 47 -5.26 4.39 -4.80
N ASP A 48 -6.01 5.05 -3.92
CA ASP A 48 -5.49 6.15 -3.10
C ASP A 48 -4.98 5.60 -1.76
N THR A 49 -3.94 4.79 -1.83
CA THR A 49 -3.20 4.28 -0.68
C THR A 49 -1.80 4.88 -0.65
N VAL A 50 -1.42 5.38 0.52
CA VAL A 50 -0.07 5.89 0.80
C VAL A 50 0.57 5.06 1.91
N GLY A 51 1.89 5.00 1.92
CA GLY A 51 2.62 4.28 2.94
C GLY A 51 4.07 4.71 3.08
N ALA A 52 4.66 4.36 4.22
CA ALA A 52 6.04 4.65 4.54
C ALA A 52 6.66 3.50 5.34
N ALA A 53 7.96 3.30 5.15
CA ALA A 53 8.80 2.46 6.01
C ALA A 53 10.06 3.25 6.38
N ALA A 54 10.46 3.21 7.65
CA ALA A 54 11.58 4.01 8.17
C ALA A 54 12.45 3.19 9.12
N LEU A 55 13.74 3.55 9.17
CA LEU A 55 14.75 3.03 10.10
C LEU A 55 15.33 4.21 10.87
N ASP A 56 15.29 4.16 12.20
CA ASP A 56 15.86 5.18 13.06
C ASP A 56 17.34 4.93 13.39
N ARG A 57 17.92 5.80 14.21
CA ARG A 57 19.34 5.72 14.63
C ARG A 57 19.63 4.62 15.65
N ASP A 58 18.60 4.14 16.34
CA ASP A 58 18.68 3.14 17.39
C ASP A 58 18.46 1.73 16.82
N GLY A 59 18.21 1.63 15.50
CA GLY A 59 18.00 0.37 14.79
C GLY A 59 16.55 -0.08 14.76
N ASN A 60 15.59 0.76 15.17
CA ASN A 60 14.18 0.42 15.10
C ASN A 60 13.65 0.69 13.70
N ILE A 61 12.80 -0.22 13.23
CA ILE A 61 12.06 -0.06 11.98
C ILE A 61 10.56 0.10 12.26
N ALA A 62 9.91 0.92 11.45
CA ALA A 62 8.49 1.16 11.53
C ALA A 62 7.88 1.22 10.12
N ALA A 63 6.60 0.87 10.02
CA ALA A 63 5.79 1.02 8.83
C ALA A 63 4.47 1.72 9.17
N ALA A 64 3.92 2.45 8.22
CA ALA A 64 2.59 3.01 8.29
C ALA A 64 1.93 2.96 6.90
N THR A 65 0.63 2.72 6.87
CA THR A 65 -0.18 2.66 5.65
C THR A 65 -1.52 3.33 5.91
N SER A 66 -1.99 4.14 4.97
CA SER A 66 -3.27 4.84 5.06
C SER A 66 -3.96 4.90 3.71
N THR A 67 -5.29 4.86 3.69
CA THR A 67 -6.05 4.79 2.45
C THR A 67 -7.44 5.41 2.58
N GLY A 68 -7.93 6.01 1.49
CA GLY A 68 -9.35 6.30 1.29
C GLY A 68 -10.16 5.07 0.87
N GLY A 69 -9.49 3.98 0.46
CA GLY A 69 -10.07 2.77 -0.09
C GLY A 69 -10.21 2.82 -1.62
N THR A 70 -11.14 2.04 -2.15
CA THR A 70 -11.42 1.96 -3.58
C THR A 70 -12.61 2.85 -3.96
N LEU A 71 -12.61 3.33 -5.20
CA LEU A 71 -13.74 4.06 -5.77
C LEU A 71 -15.03 3.23 -5.69
N ASN A 72 -16.15 3.87 -5.37
CA ASN A 72 -17.47 3.25 -5.29
C ASN A 72 -17.55 2.02 -4.35
N LYS A 73 -16.71 1.96 -3.31
CA LYS A 73 -16.76 0.87 -2.31
C LYS A 73 -18.11 0.85 -1.58
N ALA A 74 -18.57 -0.36 -1.23
CA ALA A 74 -19.70 -0.51 -0.32
C ALA A 74 -19.37 0.11 1.05
N PRO A 75 -20.32 0.78 1.72
CA PRO A 75 -20.14 1.25 3.09
C PRO A 75 -19.69 0.11 4.01
N GLY A 76 -18.64 0.36 4.79
CA GLY A 76 -18.05 -0.65 5.69
C GLY A 76 -17.06 -1.62 5.03
N ARG A 77 -16.82 -1.54 3.71
CA ARG A 77 -15.75 -2.34 3.07
C ARG A 77 -14.39 -1.99 3.66
N LEU A 78 -13.69 -3.01 4.13
CA LEU A 78 -12.31 -2.94 4.63
C LEU A 78 -11.33 -3.49 3.60
N GLY A 79 -10.16 -2.83 3.50
CA GLY A 79 -9.04 -3.26 2.66
C GLY A 79 -7.84 -3.70 3.50
N ASP A 80 -6.71 -3.91 2.84
CA ASP A 80 -5.46 -4.39 3.44
C ASP A 80 -4.82 -3.39 4.41
N SER A 81 -4.93 -2.08 4.16
CA SER A 81 -4.16 -1.04 4.84
C SER A 81 -4.30 -1.02 6.37
N SER A 82 -5.47 -1.37 6.90
CA SER A 82 -5.72 -1.42 8.35
C SER A 82 -5.49 -2.80 8.99
N LEU A 83 -5.09 -3.81 8.19
CA LEU A 83 -4.85 -5.16 8.66
C LEU A 83 -3.35 -5.43 8.77
N ILE A 84 -2.88 -5.67 10.01
CA ILE A 84 -1.48 -5.97 10.28
C ILE A 84 -1.05 -7.24 9.55
N GLY A 85 0.08 -7.14 8.86
CA GLY A 85 0.61 -8.22 8.02
C GLY A 85 0.06 -8.22 6.59
N CYS A 86 -1.05 -7.54 6.32
CA CYS A 86 -1.55 -7.38 4.96
C CYS A 86 -0.99 -6.10 4.35
N GLY A 87 -1.54 -4.95 4.76
CA GLY A 87 -1.18 -3.61 4.29
C GLY A 87 0.08 -3.04 4.93
N CYS A 88 0.25 -3.32 6.22
CA CYS A 88 1.26 -2.71 7.07
C CYS A 88 1.87 -3.77 7.99
N TYR A 89 3.20 -3.85 8.04
CA TYR A 89 3.91 -4.73 8.97
C TYR A 89 5.28 -4.16 9.34
N ALA A 90 5.71 -4.35 10.59
CA ALA A 90 7.07 -4.02 11.02
C ALA A 90 7.50 -4.91 12.18
N ASP A 91 8.73 -5.42 12.10
CA ASP A 91 9.40 -6.16 13.17
C ASP A 91 10.91 -5.94 13.09
N ASN A 92 11.51 -5.40 14.15
CA ASN A 92 12.94 -5.08 14.25
C ASN A 92 13.87 -6.27 13.93
N ARG A 93 13.39 -7.50 14.03
CA ARG A 93 14.17 -8.71 13.71
C ARG A 93 14.14 -9.09 12.24
N THR A 94 13.20 -8.54 11.47
CA THR A 94 12.91 -8.94 10.09
C THR A 94 12.88 -7.72 9.16
N ALA A 95 11.70 -7.18 8.86
CA ALA A 95 11.51 -6.05 7.98
C ALA A 95 10.25 -5.25 8.31
N ALA A 96 10.26 -3.99 7.87
CA ALA A 96 9.11 -3.11 7.75
C ALA A 96 8.62 -3.13 6.30
N ALA A 97 7.31 -3.22 6.11
CA ALA A 97 6.67 -3.30 4.82
C ALA A 97 5.37 -2.50 4.80
N SER A 98 5.14 -1.80 3.70
CA SER A 98 3.85 -1.19 3.36
C SER A 98 3.46 -1.55 1.95
N THR A 99 2.21 -1.96 1.75
CA THR A 99 1.66 -2.29 0.43
C THR A 99 0.63 -1.27 -0.02
N THR A 100 0.37 -1.27 -1.32
CA THR A 100 -0.68 -0.49 -2.00
C THR A 100 -1.24 -1.32 -3.15
N GLY A 101 -2.46 -1.04 -3.59
CA GLY A 101 -3.09 -1.72 -4.71
C GLY A 101 -4.42 -2.38 -4.33
N TRP A 102 -4.68 -3.53 -4.95
CA TRP A 102 -5.92 -4.26 -4.73
C TRP A 102 -5.89 -5.02 -3.40
N GLY A 103 -6.64 -4.47 -2.44
CA GLY A 103 -6.64 -4.95 -1.06
C GLY A 103 -7.03 -6.42 -0.89
N GLU A 104 -8.04 -6.93 -1.59
CA GLU A 104 -8.51 -8.32 -1.41
C GLU A 104 -7.43 -9.38 -1.73
N PRO A 105 -6.73 -9.30 -2.88
CA PRO A 105 -5.51 -10.09 -3.13
C PRO A 105 -4.43 -9.95 -2.06
N ILE A 106 -4.10 -8.72 -1.64
CA ILE A 106 -3.06 -8.46 -0.64
C ILE A 106 -3.43 -9.14 0.69
N MET A 107 -4.69 -9.05 1.10
CA MET A 107 -5.22 -9.69 2.31
C MET A 107 -5.17 -11.21 2.23
N LYS A 108 -5.58 -11.81 1.09
CA LYS A 108 -5.55 -13.26 0.88
C LYS A 108 -4.15 -13.85 1.05
N LEU A 109 -3.11 -13.08 0.73
CA LEU A 109 -1.72 -13.51 0.80
C LEU A 109 -1.00 -13.08 2.08
N VAL A 110 -1.61 -12.20 2.89
CA VAL A 110 -0.94 -11.58 4.06
C VAL A 110 0.42 -11.00 3.63
N LEU A 111 0.40 -10.23 2.52
CA LEU A 111 1.58 -10.00 1.68
C LEU A 111 2.74 -9.30 2.40
N ALA A 112 2.47 -8.27 3.21
CA ALA A 112 3.51 -7.56 3.95
C ALA A 112 4.24 -8.47 4.95
N LYS A 113 3.49 -9.33 5.68
CA LYS A 113 4.08 -10.32 6.59
C LYS A 113 4.84 -11.39 5.83
N TRP A 114 4.26 -11.91 4.75
CA TRP A 114 4.91 -12.90 3.90
C TRP A 114 6.27 -12.39 3.41
N ALA A 115 6.34 -11.14 2.95
CA ALA A 115 7.57 -10.51 2.52
C ALA A 115 8.58 -10.37 3.68
N ALA A 116 8.13 -9.93 4.86
CA ALA A 116 9.01 -9.84 6.02
C ALA A 116 9.60 -11.20 6.43
N ASP A 117 8.83 -12.29 6.35
CA ASP A 117 9.32 -13.64 6.62
C ASP A 117 10.36 -14.12 5.61
N ARG A 118 10.21 -13.75 4.33
CA ARG A 118 11.22 -14.04 3.31
C ARG A 118 12.53 -13.30 3.58
N VAL A 119 12.47 -12.04 4.02
CA VAL A 119 13.66 -11.30 4.48
C VAL A 119 14.29 -11.97 5.70
N ALA A 120 13.47 -12.41 6.66
CA ALA A 120 13.93 -13.15 7.84
C ALA A 120 14.68 -14.44 7.47
N SER A 121 14.25 -15.12 6.39
CA SER A 121 14.90 -16.33 5.87
C SER A 121 16.23 -16.07 5.13
N GLY A 122 16.67 -14.81 5.05
CA GLY A 122 17.98 -14.42 4.48
C GLY A 122 17.92 -13.77 3.10
N SER A 123 16.74 -13.69 2.48
CA SER A 123 16.59 -12.99 1.20
C SER A 123 16.75 -11.48 1.34
N LEU A 124 17.28 -10.82 0.31
CA LEU A 124 17.45 -9.37 0.29
C LEU A 124 16.12 -8.65 0.02
N PRO A 125 15.81 -7.53 0.70
CA PRO A 125 14.57 -6.77 0.51
C PRO A 125 14.23 -6.43 -0.95
N GLU A 126 15.22 -6.07 -1.78
CA GLU A 126 15.02 -5.78 -3.21
C GLU A 126 14.46 -6.99 -3.97
N TRP A 127 15.05 -8.17 -3.74
CA TRP A 127 14.61 -9.41 -4.39
C TRP A 127 13.24 -9.84 -3.89
N VAL A 128 13.01 -9.72 -2.58
CA VAL A 128 11.72 -10.05 -1.96
C VAL A 128 10.60 -9.14 -2.46
N ALA A 129 10.85 -7.84 -2.67
CA ALA A 129 9.85 -6.94 -3.23
C ALA A 129 9.38 -7.40 -4.62
N LYS A 130 10.32 -7.82 -5.49
CA LYS A 130 10.01 -8.40 -6.80
C LYS A 130 9.25 -9.73 -6.67
N GLU A 131 9.71 -10.61 -5.77
CA GLU A 131 9.07 -11.90 -5.50
C GLU A 131 7.63 -11.72 -5.00
N ALA A 132 7.38 -10.75 -4.11
CA ALA A 132 6.07 -10.47 -3.54
C ALA A 132 5.07 -10.00 -4.59
N ILE A 133 5.47 -9.10 -5.50
CA ILE A 133 4.57 -8.61 -6.56
C ILE A 133 4.29 -9.70 -7.60
N ASN A 134 5.30 -10.50 -7.97
CA ASN A 134 5.08 -11.66 -8.84
C ASN A 134 4.19 -12.72 -8.18
N TYR A 135 4.33 -12.93 -6.87
CA TYR A 135 3.49 -13.83 -6.09
C TYR A 135 2.04 -13.35 -6.05
N LEU A 136 1.83 -12.05 -5.85
CA LEU A 136 0.51 -11.40 -5.89
C LEU A 136 -0.18 -11.61 -7.23
N GLU A 137 0.52 -11.39 -8.34
CA GLU A 137 -0.02 -11.57 -9.68
C GLU A 137 -0.29 -13.04 -10.00
N SER A 138 0.71 -13.90 -9.85
CA SER A 138 0.62 -15.30 -10.28
C SER A 138 -0.36 -16.14 -9.48
N ARG A 139 -0.61 -15.82 -8.20
CA ARG A 139 -1.49 -16.63 -7.34
C ARG A 139 -2.93 -16.20 -7.31
N VAL A 140 -3.18 -14.90 -7.43
CA VAL A 140 -4.51 -14.32 -7.21
C VAL A 140 -4.86 -13.23 -8.21
N SER A 141 -4.07 -13.10 -9.29
CA SER A 141 -4.24 -12.06 -10.32
C SER A 141 -4.32 -10.67 -9.71
N GLY A 142 -3.55 -10.44 -8.64
CA GLY A 142 -3.56 -9.18 -7.92
C GLY A 142 -2.59 -8.16 -8.51
N HIS A 143 -2.96 -6.89 -8.38
CA HIS A 143 -2.15 -5.76 -8.80
C HIS A 143 -1.86 -4.85 -7.62
N GLY A 144 -0.63 -4.34 -7.55
CA GLY A 144 -0.23 -3.45 -6.47
C GLY A 144 1.25 -3.15 -6.47
N GLY A 145 1.70 -2.64 -5.33
CA GLY A 145 3.08 -2.31 -5.06
C GLY A 145 3.43 -2.49 -3.60
N ILE A 146 4.73 -2.58 -3.34
CA ILE A 146 5.29 -2.80 -2.01
C ILE A 146 6.57 -2.00 -1.84
N ILE A 147 6.72 -1.41 -0.66
CA ILE A 147 8.00 -0.92 -0.14
C ILE A 147 8.41 -1.78 1.04
N LEU A 148 9.68 -2.18 1.07
CA LEU A 148 10.29 -3.02 2.10
C LEU A 148 11.56 -2.36 2.62
N LEU A 149 11.81 -2.45 3.93
CA LEU A 149 13.02 -1.96 4.58
C LEU A 149 13.41 -2.90 5.73
N ASP A 150 14.66 -3.34 5.79
CA ASP A 150 15.17 -4.12 6.92
C ASP A 150 15.97 -3.28 7.91
N ALA A 151 16.26 -3.87 9.09
CA ALA A 151 17.04 -3.22 10.15
C ALA A 151 18.50 -2.92 9.77
N ARG A 152 18.99 -3.39 8.62
CA ARG A 152 20.32 -3.05 8.07
C ARG A 152 20.26 -1.88 7.09
N GLY A 153 19.07 -1.30 6.87
CA GLY A 153 18.86 -0.21 5.94
C GLY A 153 18.83 -0.65 4.47
N ARG A 154 18.71 -1.95 4.19
CA ARG A 154 18.49 -2.47 2.84
C ARG A 154 17.00 -2.37 2.54
N PHE A 155 16.66 -1.99 1.31
CA PHE A 155 15.26 -1.75 0.95
C PHE A 155 14.92 -2.31 -0.43
N GLY A 156 13.64 -2.47 -0.70
CA GLY A 156 13.10 -2.88 -1.98
C GLY A 156 11.83 -2.11 -2.30
N ILE A 157 11.65 -1.72 -3.56
CA ILE A 157 10.47 -1.00 -4.05
C ILE A 157 10.07 -1.67 -5.37
N THR A 158 8.85 -2.19 -5.47
CA THR A 158 8.37 -2.86 -6.69
C THR A 158 6.86 -2.73 -6.81
N HIS A 159 6.35 -2.66 -8.04
CA HIS A 159 4.93 -2.69 -8.36
C HIS A 159 4.69 -3.32 -9.74
N ASN A 160 3.49 -3.85 -9.98
CA ASN A 160 3.03 -4.31 -11.30
C ASN A 160 1.83 -3.48 -11.82
N THR A 161 1.45 -2.42 -11.11
CA THR A 161 0.55 -1.39 -11.63
C THR A 161 1.29 -0.52 -12.64
N PRO A 162 0.59 0.17 -13.57
CA PRO A 162 1.23 1.05 -14.55
C PRO A 162 2.09 2.14 -13.89
N ARG A 163 1.70 2.58 -12.69
CA ARG A 163 2.41 3.60 -11.91
C ARG A 163 2.30 3.31 -10.41
N MET A 164 3.34 3.69 -9.68
CA MET A 164 3.33 3.84 -8.23
C MET A 164 4.29 4.98 -7.90
N ALA A 165 3.79 6.09 -7.33
CA ALA A 165 4.65 7.14 -6.84
C ALA A 165 5.45 6.65 -5.62
N TRP A 166 6.77 6.82 -5.64
CA TRP A 166 7.65 6.44 -4.55
C TRP A 166 8.80 7.44 -4.38
N GLY A 167 9.34 7.48 -3.17
CA GLY A 167 10.54 8.23 -2.84
C GLY A 167 11.35 7.49 -1.78
N VAL A 168 12.67 7.57 -1.88
CA VAL A 168 13.60 7.04 -0.89
C VAL A 168 14.63 8.10 -0.54
N LYS A 169 14.93 8.21 0.74
CA LYS A 169 15.96 9.11 1.26
C LYS A 169 16.83 8.36 2.26
N THR A 170 18.13 8.35 2.00
CA THR A 170 19.16 7.84 2.91
C THR A 170 20.24 8.91 3.08
N ARG A 171 21.26 8.62 3.90
CA ARG A 171 22.44 9.51 3.99
C ARG A 171 23.22 9.60 2.68
N LYS A 172 23.08 8.62 1.78
CA LYS A 172 23.87 8.50 0.55
C LYS A 172 23.10 8.88 -0.71
N GLN A 173 21.77 8.82 -0.69
CA GLN A 173 20.95 9.00 -1.88
C GLN A 173 19.57 9.56 -1.55
N GLU A 174 19.01 10.25 -2.54
CA GLU A 174 17.63 10.70 -2.58
C GLU A 174 17.13 10.43 -4.00
N GLU A 175 16.14 9.55 -4.12
CA GLU A 175 15.54 9.16 -5.40
C GLU A 175 14.02 9.25 -5.29
N ILE A 176 13.38 9.66 -6.38
CA ILE A 176 11.93 9.64 -6.54
C ILE A 176 11.58 9.01 -7.88
N GLY A 177 10.43 8.37 -7.95
CA GLY A 177 9.94 7.73 -9.16
C GLY A 177 8.43 7.58 -9.17
N ILE A 178 7.89 7.31 -10.36
CA ILE A 178 6.44 7.09 -10.57
C ILE A 178 6.22 5.85 -11.43
N GLU A 179 7.15 5.57 -12.36
CA GLU A 179 7.10 4.41 -13.24
C GLU A 179 7.94 3.27 -12.66
N GLY A 180 7.58 2.04 -13.04
CA GLY A 180 8.33 0.86 -12.65
C GLY A 180 9.71 0.89 -13.30
N LYS A 181 10.77 0.61 -12.54
CA LYS A 181 12.06 0.24 -13.14
C LYS A 181 11.82 -1.10 -13.84
N SER A 182 11.77 -1.09 -15.18
CA SER A 182 11.63 -2.27 -16.04
C SER A 182 12.77 -3.26 -15.86
#